data_AF-A0A9E7TJ70-F1
#
_entry.id   AF-A0A9E7TJ70-F1
#
_cell.length_a   1.000
_cell.length_b   1.000
_cell.length_c   1.000
_cell.angle_alpha   90.00
_cell.angle_beta   90.00
_cell.angle_gamma   90.00
#
_symmetry.space_group_name_H-M   'P 1'
#
loop_
_entity.id
_entity.type
_entity.pdbx_description
1 polymer ?
#
loop_
_entity_poly.entity_id
_entity_poly.type
_entity_poly.pdbx_seq_one_letter_code
_entity_poly.pdbx_strand_id
1 'polypeptide(L)'
;MTSEDYEDECEDIELYNENLLSEYKDYLTEKGLTPRTVDKHISNVEFFINDYLMDNEGLEARDGVSEIGVYLGYWYIRKGCWSGPAAIKENASSLKKFYQFMLGKGEISKEDFDDLKEAIKESMPEWIATVKRYLDEDIEDMDEVWGF
;
A
#
# COMPACT_ATOMS: atom_id res chain seq x y z
N MET A 1 -14.01 -2.38 23.60
CA MET A 1 -12.70 -3.03 23.38
C MET A 1 -11.84 -2.71 24.58
N THR A 2 -11.40 -3.73 25.30
CA THR A 2 -10.36 -3.55 26.32
C THR A 2 -8.98 -3.47 25.65
N SER A 3 -7.94 -3.08 26.38
CA SER A 3 -6.57 -3.04 25.85
C SER A 3 -6.09 -4.43 25.43
N GLU A 4 -6.47 -5.46 26.18
CA GLU A 4 -6.11 -6.85 25.91
C GLU A 4 -6.85 -7.38 24.67
N ASP A 5 -8.15 -7.08 24.51
CA ASP A 5 -8.91 -7.50 23.31
C ASP A 5 -8.31 -6.90 22.01
N TYR A 6 -7.78 -5.67 22.07
CA TYR A 6 -7.16 -5.00 20.92
C TYR A 6 -5.79 -5.58 20.57
N GLU A 7 -4.99 -5.95 21.58
CA GLU A 7 -3.69 -6.60 21.37
C GLU A 7 -3.86 -7.98 20.71
N ASP A 8 -4.82 -8.78 21.18
CA ASP A 8 -5.12 -10.09 20.59
C ASP A 8 -5.60 -9.97 19.13
N GLU A 9 -6.46 -8.99 18.81
CA GLU A 9 -6.91 -8.74 17.43
C GLU A 9 -5.76 -8.32 16.51
N CYS A 10 -4.78 -7.55 17.01
CA CYS A 10 -3.61 -7.16 16.24
C CYS A 10 -2.68 -8.35 15.95
N GLU A 11 -2.45 -9.23 16.94
CA GLU A 11 -1.65 -10.45 16.75
C GLU A 11 -2.27 -11.39 15.71
N ASP A 12 -3.61 -11.53 15.71
CA ASP A 12 -4.33 -12.33 14.72
C ASP A 12 -4.17 -11.76 13.30
N ILE A 13 -4.19 -10.44 13.14
CA ILE A 13 -3.98 -9.77 11.85
C ILE A 13 -2.54 -9.96 11.36
N GLU A 14 -1.54 -9.81 12.23
CA GLU A 14 -0.13 -10.00 11.89
C GLU A 14 0.12 -11.44 11.40
N LEU A 15 -0.39 -12.44 12.11
CA LEU A 15 -0.26 -13.84 11.73
C LEU A 15 -0.99 -14.15 10.40
N TYR A 16 -2.15 -13.55 10.17
CA TYR A 16 -2.84 -13.63 8.89
C TYR A 16 -2.00 -13.03 7.76
N ASN A 17 -1.43 -11.84 7.98
CA ASN A 17 -0.60 -11.15 7.00
C ASN A 17 0.68 -11.93 6.66
N GLU A 18 1.34 -12.59 7.62
CA GLU A 18 2.49 -13.46 7.35
C GLU A 18 2.15 -14.58 6.36
N ASN A 19 1.03 -15.27 6.59
CA ASN A 19 0.56 -16.32 5.70
C ASN A 19 0.19 -15.75 4.31
N LEU A 20 -0.48 -14.60 4.29
CA LEU A 20 -0.88 -13.94 3.05
C LEU A 20 0.31 -13.51 2.19
N LEU A 21 1.36 -12.96 2.81
CA LEU A 21 2.60 -12.58 2.13
C LEU A 21 3.34 -13.80 1.57
N SER A 22 3.32 -14.92 2.29
CA SER A 22 3.89 -16.19 1.82
C SER A 22 3.17 -16.70 0.56
N GLU A 23 1.84 -16.76 0.60
CA GLU A 23 1.05 -17.18 -0.57
C GLU A 23 1.21 -16.20 -1.75
N TYR A 24 1.27 -14.90 -1.49
CA TYR A 24 1.49 -13.90 -2.52
C TYR A 24 2.88 -14.03 -3.17
N LYS A 25 3.90 -14.37 -2.38
CA LYS A 25 5.26 -14.65 -2.86
C LYS A 25 5.27 -15.84 -3.83
N ASP A 26 4.57 -16.91 -3.47
CA ASP A 26 4.42 -18.09 -4.33
C ASP A 26 3.68 -17.72 -5.62
N TYR A 27 2.57 -16.99 -5.53
CA TYR A 27 1.83 -16.49 -6.70
C TYR A 27 2.71 -15.68 -7.66
N LEU A 28 3.55 -14.77 -7.15
CA LEU A 28 4.45 -13.98 -8.00
C LEU A 28 5.53 -14.84 -8.65
N THR A 29 6.06 -15.82 -7.91
CA THR A 29 7.07 -16.77 -8.40
C THR A 29 6.52 -17.64 -9.51
N GLU A 30 5.29 -18.18 -9.35
CA GLU A 30 4.59 -18.96 -10.36
C GLU A 30 4.26 -18.16 -11.62
N LYS A 31 4.03 -16.84 -11.48
CA LYS A 31 3.91 -15.91 -12.61
C LYS A 31 5.24 -15.61 -13.32
N GLY A 32 6.35 -16.19 -12.87
CA GLY A 32 7.66 -16.12 -13.52
C GLY A 32 8.42 -14.83 -13.23
N LEU A 33 8.09 -14.12 -12.14
CA LEU A 33 8.86 -12.93 -11.75
C LEU A 33 10.23 -13.33 -11.18
N THR A 34 11.22 -12.46 -11.38
CA THR A 34 12.55 -12.68 -10.81
C THR A 34 12.53 -12.52 -9.29
N PRO A 35 13.41 -13.21 -8.53
CA PRO A 35 13.47 -13.10 -7.07
C PRO A 35 13.54 -11.65 -6.59
N ARG A 36 14.39 -10.82 -7.22
CA ARG A 36 14.52 -9.39 -6.90
C ARG A 36 13.20 -8.63 -7.07
N THR A 37 12.41 -8.95 -8.09
CA THR A 37 11.11 -8.30 -8.33
C THR A 37 10.07 -8.80 -7.34
N VAL A 38 10.09 -10.08 -7.00
CA VAL A 38 9.24 -10.68 -5.97
C VAL A 38 9.51 -10.01 -4.63
N ASP A 39 10.76 -9.99 -4.16
CA ASP A 39 11.15 -9.38 -2.88
C ASP A 39 10.73 -7.91 -2.81
N LYS A 40 10.85 -7.19 -3.93
CA LYS A 40 10.42 -5.80 -4.00
C LYS A 40 8.90 -5.65 -3.83
N HIS A 41 8.12 -6.50 -4.50
CA HIS A 41 6.66 -6.48 -4.34
C HIS A 41 6.23 -6.88 -2.93
N ILE A 42 6.87 -7.89 -2.34
CA ILE A 42 6.59 -8.31 -0.96
C ILE A 42 6.87 -7.17 0.00
N SER A 43 8.06 -6.55 -0.05
CA SER A 43 8.42 -5.46 0.86
C SER A 43 7.46 -4.26 0.75
N ASN A 44 7.01 -3.90 -0.46
CA ASN A 44 6.04 -2.80 -0.62
C ASN A 44 4.64 -3.16 -0.08
N VAL A 45 4.23 -4.42 -0.18
CA VAL A 45 2.93 -4.88 0.33
C VAL A 45 2.97 -5.04 1.84
N GLU A 46 4.05 -5.62 2.37
CA GLU A 46 4.33 -5.74 3.80
C GLU A 46 4.27 -4.36 4.46
N PHE A 47 4.98 -3.36 3.90
CA PHE A 47 4.96 -1.98 4.43
C PHE A 47 3.56 -1.34 4.39
N PHE A 48 2.69 -1.79 3.49
CA PHE A 48 1.32 -1.32 3.43
C PHE A 48 0.43 -2.02 4.47
N ILE A 49 0.45 -3.34 4.54
CA ILE A 49 -0.49 -4.10 5.39
C ILE A 49 -0.06 -4.17 6.85
N ASN A 50 1.24 -4.18 7.14
CA ASN A 50 1.76 -4.32 8.51
C ASN A 50 2.11 -2.98 9.16
N ASP A 51 2.54 -1.97 8.39
CA ASP A 51 2.82 -0.65 8.95
C ASP A 51 1.61 0.28 8.80
N TYR A 52 1.15 0.53 7.57
CA TYR A 52 0.10 1.53 7.34
C TYR A 52 -1.28 1.10 7.84
N LEU A 53 -1.77 -0.09 7.46
CA LEU A 53 -3.11 -0.52 7.86
C LEU A 53 -3.22 -0.76 9.38
N MET A 54 -2.14 -1.22 10.01
CA MET A 54 -2.07 -1.37 11.47
C MET A 54 -2.09 -0.02 12.18
N ASP A 55 -1.33 0.97 11.69
CA ASP A 55 -1.39 2.35 12.19
C ASP A 55 -2.77 3.00 11.98
N ASN A 56 -3.56 2.50 11.02
CA ASN A 56 -4.85 3.05 10.62
C ASN A 56 -6.02 2.16 11.08
N GLU A 57 -6.17 2.03 12.40
CA GLU A 57 -7.26 1.26 13.06
C GLU A 57 -7.17 -0.27 12.95
N GLY A 58 -6.00 -0.83 12.61
CA GLY A 58 -5.85 -2.30 12.54
C GLY A 58 -6.66 -2.92 11.42
N LEU A 59 -6.68 -2.30 10.23
CA LEU A 59 -7.46 -2.80 9.11
C LEU A 59 -6.87 -4.10 8.54
N GLU A 60 -7.74 -5.06 8.24
CA GLU A 60 -7.35 -6.25 7.50
C GLU A 60 -6.95 -5.90 6.05
N ALA A 61 -6.06 -6.72 5.46
CA ALA A 61 -5.57 -6.49 4.11
C ALA A 61 -6.69 -6.44 3.04
N ARG A 62 -7.81 -7.14 3.25
CA ARG A 62 -8.97 -7.11 2.33
C ARG A 62 -9.65 -5.74 2.29
N ASP A 63 -9.69 -5.05 3.43
CA ASP A 63 -10.37 -3.78 3.60
C ASP A 63 -9.48 -2.60 3.16
N GLY A 64 -8.16 -2.81 3.11
CA GLY A 64 -7.20 -1.78 2.67
C GLY A 64 -7.28 -1.35 1.20
N VAL A 65 -8.11 -2.00 0.36
CA VAL A 65 -8.19 -1.67 -1.08
C VAL A 65 -8.63 -0.22 -1.30
N SER A 66 -9.56 0.28 -0.48
CA SER A 66 -10.04 1.67 -0.51
C SER A 66 -9.01 2.67 0.04
N GLU A 67 -8.04 2.19 0.82
CA GLU A 67 -7.06 3.05 1.49
C GLU A 67 -5.86 3.42 0.63
N ILE A 68 -5.67 2.76 -0.52
CA ILE A 68 -4.49 2.97 -1.38
C ILE A 68 -4.33 4.43 -1.79
N GLY A 69 -5.44 5.15 -2.00
CA GLY A 69 -5.39 6.56 -2.38
C GLY A 69 -4.78 7.45 -1.30
N VAL A 70 -5.21 7.25 -0.05
CA VAL A 70 -4.69 7.97 1.12
C VAL A 70 -3.26 7.55 1.42
N TYR A 71 -2.97 6.24 1.35
CA TYR A 71 -1.63 5.73 1.52
C TYR A 71 -0.64 6.35 0.54
N LEU A 72 -0.88 6.27 -0.78
CA LEU A 72 0.05 6.78 -1.80
C LEU A 72 0.07 8.31 -1.89
N GLY A 73 -1.05 8.97 -1.61
CA GLY A 73 -1.17 10.43 -1.71
C GLY A 73 -0.72 11.20 -0.49
N TYR A 74 -0.59 10.54 0.67
CA TYR A 74 -0.30 11.22 1.93
C TYR A 74 0.67 10.44 2.82
N TRP A 75 0.26 9.27 3.33
CA TRP A 75 1.01 8.58 4.38
C TRP A 75 2.40 8.12 3.90
N TYR A 76 2.45 7.46 2.75
CA TYR A 76 3.68 6.95 2.15
C TYR A 76 4.65 8.08 1.79
N ILE A 77 4.13 9.24 1.37
CA ILE A 77 4.95 10.42 1.06
C ILE A 77 5.72 10.88 2.29
N ARG A 78 5.05 10.94 3.45
CA ARG A 78 5.64 11.37 4.72
C ARG A 78 6.59 10.33 5.34
N LYS A 79 6.31 9.04 5.14
CA LYS A 79 6.98 7.94 5.85
C LYS A 79 8.03 7.20 5.02
N GLY A 80 7.78 6.97 3.73
CA GLY A 80 8.55 6.03 2.90
C GLY A 80 9.07 6.58 1.57
N CYS A 81 8.62 7.74 1.10
CA CYS A 81 8.90 8.20 -0.27
C CYS A 81 10.20 9.02 -0.45
N TRP A 82 11.18 8.90 0.45
CA TRP A 82 12.50 9.54 0.33
C TRP A 82 13.23 9.20 -0.98
N SER A 83 12.79 8.15 -1.70
CA SER A 83 13.33 7.72 -2.99
C SER A 83 12.67 8.37 -4.21
N GLY A 84 11.75 9.32 -4.01
CA GLY A 84 11.20 10.17 -5.06
C GLY A 84 10.08 9.55 -5.90
N PRO A 85 9.67 10.22 -7.00
CA PRO A 85 8.46 9.86 -7.75
C PRO A 85 8.43 8.44 -8.35
N ALA A 86 9.59 7.82 -8.54
CA ALA A 86 9.67 6.44 -9.01
C ALA A 86 9.11 5.45 -7.96
N ALA A 87 9.29 5.76 -6.67
CA ALA A 87 8.82 4.93 -5.56
C ALA A 87 7.30 4.84 -5.50
N ILE A 88 6.59 5.95 -5.76
CA ILE A 88 5.12 5.96 -5.86
C ILE A 88 4.63 5.00 -6.94
N LYS A 89 5.23 5.07 -8.13
CA LYS A 89 4.85 4.18 -9.25
C LYS A 89 5.14 2.72 -8.93
N GLU A 90 6.27 2.45 -8.29
CA GLU A 90 6.66 1.11 -7.86
C GLU A 90 5.69 0.54 -6.80
N ASN A 91 5.32 1.35 -5.81
CA ASN A 91 4.35 0.99 -4.78
C ASN A 91 2.96 0.76 -5.39
N ALA A 92 2.45 1.68 -6.20
CA ALA A 92 1.17 1.53 -6.90
C ALA A 92 1.12 0.26 -7.76
N SER A 93 2.22 -0.05 -8.47
CA SER A 93 2.33 -1.29 -9.24
C SER A 93 2.30 -2.53 -8.35
N SER A 94 3.00 -2.49 -7.21
CA SER A 94 3.03 -3.59 -6.24
C SER A 94 1.68 -3.87 -5.63
N LEU A 95 1.00 -2.82 -5.16
CA LEU A 95 -0.32 -2.90 -4.54
C LEU A 95 -1.40 -3.33 -5.53
N LYS A 96 -1.40 -2.80 -6.76
CA LYS A 96 -2.31 -3.27 -7.81
C LYS A 96 -2.14 -4.77 -8.08
N LYS A 97 -0.91 -5.28 -8.06
CA LYS A 97 -0.62 -6.70 -8.32
C LYS A 97 -1.00 -7.59 -7.14
N PHE A 98 -0.88 -7.07 -5.92
CA PHE A 98 -1.38 -7.70 -4.70
C PHE A 98 -2.90 -7.79 -4.69
N TYR A 99 -3.62 -6.70 -4.95
CA TYR A 99 -5.07 -6.74 -5.00
C TYR A 99 -5.61 -7.53 -6.20
N GLN A 100 -4.83 -7.69 -7.28
CA GLN A 100 -5.16 -8.69 -8.31
C GLN A 100 -5.11 -10.12 -7.78
N PHE A 101 -4.16 -10.44 -6.91
CA PHE A 101 -4.08 -11.72 -6.22
C PHE A 101 -5.24 -11.90 -5.24
N MET A 102 -5.57 -10.87 -4.45
CA MET A 102 -6.72 -10.87 -3.53
C MET A 102 -8.05 -11.11 -4.27
N LEU A 103 -8.23 -10.49 -5.44
CA LEU A 103 -9.38 -10.76 -6.31
C LEU A 103 -9.43 -12.22 -6.75
N GLY A 104 -8.28 -12.81 -7.06
CA GLY A 104 -8.17 -14.24 -7.41
C GLY A 104 -8.53 -15.18 -6.27
N LYS A 105 -8.27 -14.77 -5.02
CA LYS A 105 -8.71 -15.47 -3.80
C LYS A 105 -10.20 -15.27 -3.47
N GLY A 106 -10.82 -14.22 -4.03
CA GLY A 106 -12.20 -13.82 -3.71
C GLY A 106 -12.32 -12.98 -2.45
N GLU A 107 -11.22 -12.40 -1.97
CA GLU A 107 -11.17 -11.55 -0.76
C GLU A 107 -11.67 -10.12 -1.02
N ILE A 108 -11.67 -9.69 -2.28
CA ILE A 108 -12.23 -8.42 -2.73
C ILE A 108 -13.16 -8.65 -3.91
N SER A 109 -14.09 -7.71 -4.13
CA SER A 109 -14.93 -7.74 -5.31
C SER A 109 -14.18 -7.25 -6.56
N LYS A 110 -14.74 -7.56 -7.73
CA LYS A 110 -14.24 -6.99 -8.98
C LYS A 110 -14.44 -5.46 -9.04
N GLU A 111 -15.51 -4.96 -8.43
CA GLU A 111 -15.80 -3.52 -8.34
C GLU A 111 -14.69 -2.80 -7.57
N ASP A 112 -14.32 -3.30 -6.39
CA ASP A 112 -13.20 -2.74 -5.60
C ASP A 112 -11.89 -2.72 -6.39
N PHE A 113 -11.60 -3.80 -7.13
CA PHE A 113 -10.40 -3.87 -7.95
C PHE A 113 -10.45 -2.92 -9.16
N ASP A 114 -11.61 -2.72 -9.75
CA ASP A 114 -11.81 -1.78 -10.85
C ASP A 114 -11.67 -0.33 -10.36
N ASP A 115 -12.24 -0.01 -9.20
CA ASP A 115 -12.12 1.29 -8.55
C ASP A 115 -10.67 1.59 -8.16
N LEU A 116 -9.95 0.63 -7.61
CA LEU A 116 -8.51 0.76 -7.34
C LEU A 116 -7.74 1.17 -8.60
N LYS A 117 -8.00 0.51 -9.74
CA LYS A 117 -7.27 0.81 -10.99
C LYS A 117 -7.56 2.22 -11.48
N GLU A 118 -8.82 2.67 -11.39
CA GLU A 118 -9.18 4.03 -11.78
C GLU A 118 -8.59 5.05 -10.80
N ALA A 119 -8.65 4.82 -9.48
CA ALA A 119 -8.02 5.68 -8.49
C ALA A 119 -6.52 5.86 -8.74
N ILE A 120 -5.78 4.77 -9.00
CA ILE A 120 -4.36 4.82 -9.39
C ILE A 120 -4.18 5.64 -10.66
N LYS A 121 -5.00 5.42 -11.68
CA LYS A 121 -4.86 6.09 -12.98
C LYS A 121 -5.11 7.59 -12.89
N GLU A 122 -6.16 8.00 -12.20
CA GLU A 122 -6.58 9.40 -12.10
C GLU A 122 -5.68 10.20 -11.15
N SER A 123 -5.23 9.58 -10.05
CA SER A 123 -4.52 10.30 -8.98
C SER A 123 -3.00 10.26 -9.10
N MET A 124 -2.42 9.34 -9.90
CA MET A 124 -0.98 9.22 -10.09
C MET A 124 -0.26 10.52 -10.47
N PRO A 125 -0.78 11.37 -11.39
CA PRO A 125 -0.14 12.65 -11.71
C PRO A 125 -0.01 13.54 -10.47
N GLU A 126 -1.04 13.58 -9.63
CA GLU A 126 -1.04 14.38 -8.41
C GLU A 126 -0.08 13.80 -7.37
N TRP A 127 -0.12 12.49 -7.08
CA TRP A 127 0.81 11.86 -6.13
C TRP A 127 2.28 12.12 -6.50
N ILE A 128 2.61 12.10 -7.80
CA ILE A 128 3.94 12.44 -8.31
C ILE A 128 4.28 13.92 -8.07
N ALA A 129 3.33 14.82 -8.28
CA ALA A 129 3.52 16.25 -8.04
C ALA A 129 3.72 16.54 -6.54
N THR A 130 2.92 15.92 -5.68
CA THR A 130 3.03 16.00 -4.21
C THR A 130 4.39 15.54 -3.72
N VAL A 131 4.89 14.39 -4.16
CA VAL A 131 6.24 13.93 -3.78
C VAL A 131 7.33 14.91 -4.22
N LYS A 132 7.19 15.52 -5.40
CA LYS A 132 8.17 16.50 -5.87
C LYS A 132 8.18 17.74 -4.99
N ARG A 133 7.00 18.26 -4.62
CA ARG A 133 6.87 19.36 -3.67
C ARG A 133 7.45 18.97 -2.31
N TYR A 134 7.10 17.79 -1.80
CA TYR A 134 7.58 17.31 -0.50
C TYR A 134 9.12 17.21 -0.39
N LEU A 135 9.78 16.88 -1.51
CA LEU A 135 11.25 16.78 -1.58
C LEU A 135 11.93 18.09 -1.99
N ASP A 136 11.17 19.16 -2.20
CA ASP A 136 11.70 20.46 -2.56
C ASP A 136 12.16 21.18 -1.28
N GLU A 137 13.47 21.40 -1.15
CA GLU A 137 14.07 22.06 0.01
C GLU A 137 13.68 23.54 0.12
N ASP A 138 13.18 24.13 -0.97
CA ASP A 138 12.69 25.52 -0.97
C ASP A 138 11.27 25.65 -0.39
N ILE A 139 10.56 24.54 -0.16
CA ILE A 139 9.25 24.55 0.51
C ILE A 139 9.44 24.56 2.02
N GLU A 140 9.21 25.73 2.62
CA GLU A 140 9.28 25.94 4.07
C GLU A 140 7.98 25.54 4.80
N ASP A 141 6.84 25.66 4.11
CA ASP A 141 5.51 25.33 4.65
C ASP A 141 4.98 24.01 4.07
N MET A 142 4.82 23.01 4.94
CA MET A 142 4.36 21.67 4.54
C MET A 142 2.90 21.66 4.07
N ASP A 143 2.10 22.68 4.38
CA ASP A 143 0.74 22.78 3.86
C ASP A 143 0.72 23.04 2.33
N GLU A 144 1.76 23.71 1.80
CA GLU A 144 1.94 23.94 0.35
C GLU A 144 2.16 22.64 -0.44
N VAL A 145 2.68 21.60 0.22
CA VAL A 145 2.91 20.30 -0.42
C VAL A 145 1.58 19.65 -0.83
N TRP A 146 0.54 19.79 -0.03
CA TRP A 146 -0.79 19.21 -0.30
C TRP A 146 -1.82 20.25 -0.77
N GLY A 147 -1.49 21.54 -0.75
CA GLY A 147 -2.34 22.61 -1.28
C GLY A 147 -3.51 22.96 -0.35
N PHE A 148 -3.31 22.84 0.96
CA PHE A 148 -4.26 23.24 1.99
C PHE A 148 -4.08 24.70 2.43
#